data_AF-A0A7V6R6N3-F1
#
_entry.id   AF-A0A7V6R6N3-F1
#
_cell.length_a   1.000
_cell.length_b   1.000
_cell.length_c   1.000
_cell.angle_alpha   90.00
_cell.angle_beta   90.00
_cell.angle_gamma   90.00
#
_symmetry.space_group_name_H-M   'P 1'
#
loop_
_entity.id
_entity.type
_entity.pdbx_description
1 polymer ?
#
loop_
_entity_poly.entity_id
_entity_poly.type
_entity_poly.pdbx_seq_one_letter_code
_entity_poly.pdbx_strand_id
1 'polypeptide(L)'
;YFVRNFTGNILNYSSWTDIEKGEWLDADTDRGRIRRNRVYRRIAMSPAVYNEGPDDSDYDYIKKYRGLIQKDIEEMLDSDIHVHKNGAFLILNPNLHFKDVFPENKTISDITLQINGLIVDMVKKGELVRSNDDVITVSRLQFENIVQKCANIYSHGWSKEYREMGMEQLLREIISYMNGFGMTVCRNEGEIRIMPLTGKITGYYPEDFTAAG
;
A
#
# COMPACT_ATOMS: atom_id res chain seq x y z
N TYR A 1 21.85 -17.55 -16.72
CA TYR A 1 21.25 -18.16 -15.52
C TYR A 1 21.97 -17.60 -14.29
N PHE A 2 21.30 -16.73 -13.53
CA PHE A 2 21.84 -16.21 -12.27
C PHE A 2 21.28 -17.08 -11.14
N VAL A 3 22.05 -18.06 -10.68
CA VAL A 3 21.68 -18.88 -9.53
C VAL A 3 22.01 -18.05 -8.29
N ARG A 4 20.99 -17.57 -7.57
CA ARG A 4 21.18 -16.92 -6.27
C ARG A 4 21.51 -18.00 -5.24
N ASN A 5 22.65 -17.90 -4.59
CA ASN A 5 22.99 -18.75 -3.45
C ASN A 5 22.14 -18.32 -2.25
N PHE A 6 21.26 -19.21 -1.78
CA PHE A 6 20.55 -19.05 -0.52
C PHE A 6 21.39 -19.64 0.61
N THR A 7 21.46 -18.96 1.74
CA THR A 7 22.23 -19.37 2.93
C THR A 7 21.62 -20.58 3.67
N GLY A 8 20.41 -21.01 3.30
CA GLY A 8 19.70 -22.13 3.92
C GLY A 8 18.69 -22.80 2.97
N ASN A 9 18.09 -23.91 3.41
CA ASN A 9 17.10 -24.66 2.64
C ASN A 9 15.84 -23.81 2.41
N ILE A 10 15.51 -23.55 1.14
CA ILE A 10 14.40 -22.69 0.74
C ILE A 10 13.03 -23.17 1.25
N LEU A 11 12.88 -24.48 1.51
CA LEU A 11 11.66 -25.10 2.00
C LEU A 11 11.36 -24.76 3.48
N ASN A 12 12.32 -24.17 4.19
CA ASN A 12 12.16 -23.80 5.59
C ASN A 12 11.63 -22.36 5.79
N TYR A 13 11.49 -21.58 4.70
CA TYR A 13 10.99 -20.21 4.76
C TYR A 13 9.48 -20.18 4.49
N SER A 14 8.69 -19.69 5.45
CA SER A 14 7.22 -19.61 5.32
C SER A 14 6.75 -18.22 4.91
N SER A 15 7.65 -17.23 4.96
CA SER A 15 7.40 -15.83 4.63
C SER A 15 8.68 -15.18 4.10
N TRP A 16 8.54 -14.06 3.37
CA TRP A 16 9.70 -13.27 2.94
C TRP A 16 10.53 -12.76 4.13
N THR A 17 9.90 -12.48 5.26
CA THR A 17 10.58 -12.14 6.52
C THR A 17 11.48 -13.27 7.05
N ASP A 18 11.15 -14.53 6.78
CA ASP A 18 12.00 -15.66 7.18
C ASP A 18 13.24 -15.78 6.30
N ILE A 19 13.10 -15.49 5.00
CA ILE A 19 14.24 -15.40 4.07
C ILE A 19 15.20 -14.29 4.53
N GLU A 20 14.64 -13.14 4.90
CA GLU A 20 15.42 -12.02 5.43
C GLU A 20 16.13 -12.38 6.74
N LYS A 21 15.50 -13.13 7.65
CA LYS A 21 16.17 -13.60 8.88
C LYS A 21 17.24 -14.66 8.62
N GLY A 22 17.02 -15.55 7.65
CA GLY A 22 17.95 -16.63 7.29
C GLY A 22 19.24 -16.17 6.61
N GLU A 23 19.24 -15.02 5.94
CA GLU A 23 20.45 -14.44 5.32
C GLU A 23 21.50 -13.97 6.34
N TRP A 24 21.12 -13.70 7.59
CA TRP A 24 21.95 -12.96 8.56
C TRP A 24 22.12 -13.66 9.92
N LEU A 25 22.05 -15.00 9.95
CA LEU A 25 22.10 -15.81 11.17
C LEU A 25 23.33 -15.55 12.07
N ASP A 26 24.46 -15.07 11.52
CA ASP A 26 25.73 -14.85 12.25
C ASP A 26 26.14 -13.38 12.43
N ALA A 27 25.30 -12.40 12.06
CA ALA A 27 25.64 -10.98 12.13
C ALA A 27 24.69 -10.18 13.02
N ASP A 28 25.23 -9.23 13.80
CA ASP A 28 24.44 -8.26 14.57
C ASP A 28 23.61 -7.40 13.59
N THR A 29 22.35 -7.79 13.40
CA THR A 29 21.48 -7.28 12.32
C THR A 29 21.15 -5.80 12.45
N ASP A 30 21.35 -5.21 13.64
CA ASP A 30 21.11 -3.80 13.91
C ASP A 30 22.36 -2.90 13.77
N ARG A 31 23.51 -3.46 13.35
CA ARG A 31 24.74 -2.68 13.12
C ARG A 31 25.03 -2.38 11.65
N GLY A 32 25.38 -1.12 11.40
CA GLY A 32 26.05 -0.66 10.19
C GLY A 32 25.26 -0.88 8.89
N ARG A 33 25.86 -1.63 7.95
CA ARG A 33 25.39 -1.80 6.56
C ARG A 33 24.15 -2.72 6.46
N ILE A 34 23.95 -3.63 7.40
CA ILE A 34 22.87 -4.65 7.35
C ILE A 34 21.51 -3.98 7.52
N ARG A 35 21.32 -3.24 8.62
CA ARG A 35 20.12 -2.45 8.87
C ARG A 35 19.82 -1.47 7.74
N ARG A 36 20.85 -0.79 7.21
CA ARG A 36 20.67 0.09 6.05
C ARG A 36 20.11 -0.68 4.85
N ASN A 37 20.71 -1.82 4.48
CA ASN A 37 20.22 -2.61 3.35
C ASN A 37 18.77 -3.09 3.58
N ARG A 38 18.43 -3.56 4.79
CA ARG A 38 17.07 -3.96 5.17
C ARG A 38 16.06 -2.82 5.02
N VAL A 39 16.38 -1.63 5.53
CA VAL A 39 15.54 -0.43 5.39
C VAL A 39 15.30 -0.07 3.93
N TYR A 40 16.35 -0.03 3.10
CA TYR A 40 16.19 0.28 1.68
C TYR A 40 15.39 -0.81 0.94
N ARG A 41 15.52 -2.09 1.33
CA ARG A 41 14.65 -3.16 0.82
C ARG A 41 13.18 -2.90 1.19
N ARG A 42 12.87 -2.57 2.45
CA ARG A 42 11.49 -2.23 2.87
C ARG A 42 10.92 -1.07 2.05
N ILE A 43 11.72 -0.02 1.79
CA ILE A 43 11.29 1.15 0.99
C ILE A 43 11.07 0.78 -0.49
N ALA A 44 11.98 0.02 -1.10
CA ALA A 44 11.93 -0.26 -2.53
C ALA A 44 10.92 -1.37 -2.92
N MET A 45 10.54 -2.24 -1.97
CA MET A 45 9.65 -3.38 -2.23
C MET A 45 8.17 -3.10 -1.96
N SER A 46 7.83 -1.94 -1.39
CA SER A 46 6.45 -1.58 -1.05
C SER A 46 6.21 -0.09 -1.29
N PRO A 47 5.03 0.32 -1.79
CA PRO A 47 4.69 1.74 -1.92
C PRO A 47 4.67 2.48 -0.58
N ALA A 48 4.48 1.74 0.52
CA ALA A 48 4.43 2.27 1.87
C ALA A 48 5.21 1.41 2.87
N VAL A 49 5.95 2.06 3.75
CA VAL A 49 6.51 1.47 4.97
C VAL A 49 5.75 2.04 6.15
N TYR A 50 4.96 1.21 6.83
CA TYR A 50 4.20 1.64 8.01
C TYR A 50 5.04 1.50 9.28
N ASN A 51 4.77 2.38 10.25
CA ASN A 51 5.38 2.31 11.56
C ASN A 51 4.75 1.16 12.37
N GLU A 52 5.54 0.15 12.72
CA GLU A 52 5.05 -1.03 13.44
C GLU A 52 5.05 -0.86 14.97
N GLY A 53 5.43 0.31 15.48
CA GLY A 53 5.34 0.67 16.90
C GLY A 53 6.68 1.11 17.50
N PRO A 54 6.77 1.19 18.84
CA PRO A 54 7.96 1.69 19.54
C PRO A 54 9.24 0.90 19.30
N ASP A 55 9.11 -0.38 18.96
CA ASP A 55 10.24 -1.29 18.74
C ASP A 55 10.61 -1.41 17.25
N ASP A 56 9.99 -0.62 16.36
CA ASP A 56 10.32 -0.59 14.92
C ASP A 56 11.60 0.19 14.67
N SER A 57 12.73 -0.48 14.93
CA SER A 57 14.06 0.09 14.74
C SER A 57 14.28 0.53 13.28
N ASP A 58 13.70 -0.15 12.30
CA ASP A 58 13.84 0.23 10.89
C ASP A 58 13.11 1.54 10.60
N TYR A 59 11.91 1.74 11.13
CA TYR A 59 11.18 2.98 10.94
C TYR A 59 11.81 4.16 11.70
N ASP A 60 12.40 3.90 12.87
CA ASP A 60 13.24 4.87 13.58
C ASP A 60 14.47 5.29 12.75
N TYR A 61 15.07 4.33 12.03
CA TYR A 61 16.14 4.63 11.10
C TYR A 61 15.65 5.53 9.96
N ILE A 62 14.49 5.23 9.36
CA ILE A 62 13.89 6.05 8.30
C ILE A 62 13.69 7.49 8.78
N LYS A 63 13.12 7.69 9.98
CA LYS A 63 12.93 9.02 10.55
C LYS A 63 14.25 9.75 10.79
N LYS A 64 15.22 9.06 11.40
CA LYS A 64 16.51 9.65 11.77
C LYS A 64 17.34 10.04 10.55
N TYR A 65 17.34 9.22 9.51
CA TYR A 65 18.13 9.41 8.29
C TYR A 65 17.31 9.90 7.10
N ARG A 66 16.13 10.49 7.34
CA ARG A 66 15.18 10.91 6.30
C ARG A 66 15.82 11.72 5.16
N GLY A 67 16.71 12.66 5.47
CA GLY A 67 17.34 13.52 4.46
C GLY A 67 18.33 12.77 3.57
N LEU A 68 19.05 11.79 4.13
CA LEU A 68 19.94 10.93 3.35
C LEU A 68 19.12 9.99 2.46
N ILE A 69 18.09 9.35 3.02
CA ILE A 69 17.21 8.44 2.27
C ILE A 69 16.51 9.19 1.13
N GLN A 70 16.01 10.40 1.40
CA GLN A 70 15.34 11.21 0.38
C GLN A 70 16.28 11.58 -0.76
N LYS A 71 17.51 12.00 -0.45
CA LYS A 71 18.55 12.25 -1.45
C LYS A 71 18.88 10.98 -2.25
N ASP A 72 19.06 9.84 -1.60
CA ASP A 72 19.39 8.59 -2.29
C ASP A 72 18.25 8.13 -3.21
N ILE A 73 16.98 8.30 -2.79
CA ILE A 73 15.81 7.96 -3.62
C ILE A 73 15.71 8.88 -4.84
N GLU A 74 15.97 10.18 -4.67
CA GLU A 74 16.04 11.14 -5.78
C GLU A 74 17.16 10.75 -6.77
N GLU A 75 18.37 10.46 -6.27
CA GLU A 75 19.51 10.10 -7.13
C GLU A 75 19.34 8.73 -7.82
N MET A 76 18.70 7.76 -7.17
CA MET A 76 18.59 6.38 -7.68
C MET A 76 17.34 6.16 -8.56
N LEU A 77 16.22 6.81 -8.23
CA LEU A 77 14.91 6.55 -8.84
C LEU A 77 14.30 7.81 -9.48
N ASP A 78 14.95 8.98 -9.38
CA ASP A 78 14.40 10.27 -9.81
C ASP A 78 12.96 10.46 -9.28
N SER A 79 12.76 10.07 -8.02
CA SER A 79 11.47 9.96 -7.35
C SER A 79 11.56 10.53 -5.93
N ASP A 80 10.43 10.68 -5.26
CA ASP A 80 10.35 11.28 -3.93
C ASP A 80 9.96 10.27 -2.84
N ILE A 81 10.30 10.57 -1.59
CA ILE A 81 9.78 9.84 -0.42
C ILE A 81 9.21 10.79 0.63
N HIS A 82 7.97 10.55 1.03
CA HIS A 82 7.29 11.31 2.06
C HIS A 82 7.30 10.56 3.39
N VAL A 83 8.10 11.04 4.36
CA VAL A 83 8.21 10.42 5.69
C VAL A 83 7.32 11.15 6.70
N HIS A 84 6.38 10.43 7.32
CA HIS A 84 5.43 10.94 8.32
C HIS A 84 5.62 10.26 9.70
N LYS A 85 4.68 10.47 10.63
CA LYS A 85 4.71 9.83 11.97
C LYS A 85 4.45 8.32 11.89
N ASN A 86 3.49 7.92 11.07
CA ASN A 86 2.91 6.57 11.03
C ASN A 86 3.17 5.81 9.70
N GLY A 87 3.78 6.46 8.71
CA GLY A 87 4.14 5.82 7.45
C GLY A 87 5.13 6.63 6.62
N ALA A 88 5.91 5.96 5.79
CA ALA A 88 6.75 6.55 4.75
C ALA A 88 6.26 6.06 3.39
N PHE A 89 6.09 6.97 2.43
CA PHE A 89 5.45 6.68 1.15
C PHE A 89 6.39 7.04 0.01
N LEU A 90 6.68 6.06 -0.86
CA LEU A 90 7.46 6.28 -2.07
C LEU A 90 6.54 6.86 -3.15
N ILE A 91 6.89 8.03 -3.66
CA ILE A 91 6.17 8.75 -4.71
C ILE A 91 6.99 8.64 -5.98
N LEU A 92 6.60 7.68 -6.82
CA LEU A 92 7.28 7.41 -8.08
C LEU A 92 7.03 8.55 -9.08
N ASN A 93 8.07 8.90 -9.82
CA ASN A 93 7.97 9.91 -10.86
C ASN A 93 7.12 9.40 -12.04
N PRO A 94 6.04 10.11 -12.41
CA PRO A 94 5.10 9.67 -13.43
C PRO A 94 5.69 9.69 -14.85
N ASN A 95 6.81 10.38 -15.07
CA ASN A 95 7.49 10.43 -16.36
C ASN A 95 8.36 9.19 -16.63
N LEU A 96 8.51 8.30 -15.64
CA LEU A 96 9.33 7.10 -15.74
C LEU A 96 8.46 5.84 -15.82
N HIS A 97 9.01 4.80 -16.47
CA HIS A 97 8.33 3.53 -16.67
C HIS A 97 8.70 2.52 -15.60
N PHE A 98 7.92 2.50 -14.53
CA PHE A 98 7.97 1.47 -13.49
C PHE A 98 6.93 0.37 -13.76
N LYS A 99 7.20 -0.83 -13.24
CA LYS A 99 6.23 -1.96 -13.26
C LYS A 99 5.52 -2.03 -11.91
N ASP A 100 4.32 -2.61 -11.92
CA ASP A 100 3.53 -2.89 -10.72
C ASP A 100 3.32 -1.64 -9.84
N VAL A 101 2.90 -0.54 -10.48
CA VAL A 101 2.69 0.76 -9.83
C VAL A 101 1.24 1.04 -9.52
N PHE A 102 1.02 1.93 -8.57
CA PHE A 102 -0.27 2.54 -8.31
C PHE A 102 -0.13 4.07 -8.29
N PRO A 103 -1.03 4.82 -8.96
CA PRO A 103 -2.08 4.33 -9.86
C PRO A 103 -1.52 3.77 -11.18
N GLU A 104 -2.22 2.81 -11.79
CA GLU A 104 -1.93 2.31 -13.14
C GLU A 104 -3.11 2.52 -14.09
N ASN A 105 -2.88 2.35 -15.39
CA ASN A 105 -3.91 2.48 -16.42
C ASN A 105 -4.80 1.22 -16.49
N LYS A 106 -5.56 0.94 -15.43
CA LYS A 106 -6.56 -0.12 -15.34
C LYS A 106 -7.77 0.35 -14.55
N THR A 107 -8.96 -0.12 -14.92
CA THR A 107 -10.21 0.25 -14.24
C THR A 107 -10.18 -0.08 -12.74
N ILE A 108 -9.58 -1.18 -12.30
CA ILE A 108 -9.46 -1.51 -10.87
C ILE A 108 -8.62 -0.49 -10.09
N SER A 109 -7.64 0.14 -10.74
CA SER A 109 -6.85 1.22 -10.16
C SER A 109 -7.72 2.47 -9.95
N ASP A 110 -8.54 2.82 -10.96
CA ASP A 110 -9.48 3.94 -10.86
C ASP A 110 -10.54 3.71 -9.78
N ILE A 111 -11.10 2.50 -9.70
CA ILE A 111 -12.04 2.08 -8.65
C ILE A 111 -11.39 2.24 -7.28
N THR A 112 -10.13 1.81 -7.13
CA THR A 112 -9.40 1.92 -5.86
C THR A 112 -9.15 3.38 -5.48
N LEU A 113 -8.82 4.26 -6.45
CA LEU A 113 -8.70 5.70 -6.24
C LEU A 113 -10.01 6.33 -5.74
N GLN A 114 -11.14 5.91 -6.29
CA GLN A 114 -12.49 6.37 -5.90
C GLN A 114 -12.86 5.89 -4.48
N ILE A 115 -12.54 4.63 -4.16
CA ILE A 115 -12.74 4.08 -2.81
C ILE A 115 -11.90 4.83 -1.78
N ASN A 116 -10.62 5.08 -2.09
CA ASN A 116 -9.73 5.89 -1.25
C ASN A 116 -10.33 7.29 -1.01
N GLY A 117 -10.86 7.93 -2.05
CA GLY A 117 -11.56 9.21 -1.93
C GLY A 117 -12.76 9.14 -0.99
N LEU A 118 -13.64 8.16 -1.18
CA LEU A 118 -14.81 7.95 -0.32
C LEU A 118 -14.43 7.71 1.14
N ILE A 119 -13.40 6.91 1.41
CA ILE A 119 -12.90 6.67 2.77
C ILE A 119 -12.45 7.99 3.41
N VAL A 120 -11.67 8.81 2.68
CA VAL A 120 -11.22 10.13 3.16
C VAL A 120 -12.40 11.03 3.48
N ASP A 121 -13.42 11.08 2.63
CA ASP A 121 -14.60 11.89 2.86
C ASP A 121 -15.43 11.41 4.04
N MET A 122 -15.57 10.09 4.22
CA MET A 122 -16.23 9.50 5.38
C MET A 122 -15.49 9.81 6.69
N VAL A 123 -14.15 9.81 6.67
CA VAL A 123 -13.34 10.26 7.82
C VAL A 123 -13.57 11.74 8.12
N LYS A 124 -13.58 12.61 7.10
CA LYS A 124 -13.84 14.05 7.29
C LYS A 124 -15.23 14.33 7.87
N LYS A 125 -16.22 13.49 7.53
CA LYS A 125 -17.59 13.57 8.05
C LYS A 125 -17.77 12.91 9.42
N GLY A 126 -16.75 12.24 9.95
CA GLY A 126 -16.81 11.51 11.21
C GLY A 126 -17.55 10.16 11.12
N GLU A 127 -17.85 9.67 9.91
CA GLU A 127 -18.47 8.37 9.66
C GLU A 127 -17.48 7.21 9.86
N LEU A 128 -16.18 7.47 9.64
CA LEU A 128 -15.07 6.56 9.93
C LEU A 128 -14.11 7.20 10.92
N VAL A 129 -13.65 6.41 11.89
CA VAL A 129 -12.72 6.86 12.93
C VAL A 129 -11.35 6.23 12.70
N ARG A 130 -10.33 7.08 12.70
CA ARG A 130 -8.92 6.65 12.64
C ARG A 130 -8.38 6.43 14.05
N SER A 131 -7.59 5.39 14.20
CA SER A 131 -6.79 5.16 15.40
C SER A 131 -5.55 6.08 15.43
N ASN A 132 -4.80 6.05 16.53
CA ASN A 132 -3.60 6.91 16.71
C ASN A 132 -2.46 6.61 15.71
N ASP A 133 -2.48 5.44 15.09
CA ASP A 133 -1.59 4.97 14.02
C ASP A 133 -2.12 5.31 12.62
N ASP A 134 -3.17 6.13 12.52
CA ASP A 134 -3.91 6.49 11.30
C ASP A 134 -4.64 5.32 10.61
N VAL A 135 -4.70 4.14 11.24
CA VAL A 135 -5.42 2.97 10.71
C VAL A 135 -6.90 3.07 11.01
N ILE A 136 -7.72 2.69 10.03
CA ILE A 136 -9.18 2.55 10.19
C ILE A 136 -9.50 1.06 10.22
N THR A 137 -10.17 0.60 11.27
CA THR A 137 -10.67 -0.77 11.36
C THR A 137 -12.15 -0.77 11.03
N VAL A 138 -12.56 -1.60 10.07
CA VAL A 138 -13.96 -1.79 9.68
C VAL A 138 -14.29 -3.28 9.62
N SER A 139 -15.57 -3.63 9.78
CA SER A 139 -16.02 -4.99 9.46
C SER A 139 -16.03 -5.21 7.95
N ARG A 140 -15.98 -6.48 7.52
CA ARG A 140 -16.15 -6.83 6.10
C ARG A 140 -17.44 -6.25 5.50
N LEU A 141 -18.54 -6.34 6.24
CA LEU A 141 -19.84 -5.77 5.82
C LEU A 141 -19.77 -4.25 5.65
N GLN A 142 -19.10 -3.55 6.57
CA GLN A 142 -18.93 -2.10 6.44
C GLN A 142 -18.07 -1.74 5.24
N PHE A 143 -17.01 -2.51 4.95
CA PHE A 143 -16.21 -2.30 3.75
C PHE A 143 -16.99 -2.60 2.46
N GLU A 144 -17.80 -3.66 2.44
CA GLU A 144 -18.73 -3.96 1.34
C GLU A 144 -19.69 -2.79 1.08
N ASN A 145 -20.24 -2.18 2.13
CA ASN A 145 -21.08 -0.98 2.01
C ASN A 145 -20.32 0.21 1.39
N ILE A 146 -19.03 0.38 1.69
CA ILE A 146 -18.18 1.41 1.05
C ILE A 146 -18.03 1.12 -0.44
N VAL A 147 -17.76 -0.13 -0.81
CA VAL A 147 -17.64 -0.55 -2.21
C VAL A 147 -18.97 -0.38 -2.96
N GLN A 148 -20.09 -0.77 -2.35
CA GLN A 148 -21.41 -0.59 -2.95
C GLN A 148 -21.74 0.90 -3.15
N LYS A 149 -21.41 1.75 -2.19
CA LYS A 149 -21.54 3.21 -2.34
C LYS A 149 -20.68 3.75 -3.47
N CYS A 150 -19.45 3.24 -3.62
CA CYS A 150 -18.57 3.56 -4.74
C CYS A 150 -19.20 3.17 -6.09
N ALA A 151 -19.69 1.94 -6.21
CA ALA A 151 -20.34 1.46 -7.42
C ALA A 151 -21.57 2.31 -7.79
N ASN A 152 -22.39 2.67 -6.81
CA ASN A 152 -23.59 3.48 -7.07
C ASN A 152 -23.25 4.88 -7.61
N ILE A 153 -22.09 5.45 -7.22
CA ILE A 153 -21.68 6.79 -7.64
C ILE A 153 -20.94 6.73 -8.98
N TYR A 154 -19.97 5.81 -9.11
CA TYR A 154 -18.96 5.87 -10.17
C TYR A 154 -19.07 4.79 -11.25
N SER A 155 -19.90 3.74 -11.05
CA SER A 155 -19.90 2.59 -11.96
C SER A 155 -20.17 2.94 -13.42
N HIS A 156 -20.92 4.01 -13.70
CA HIS A 156 -21.17 4.46 -15.06
C HIS A 156 -19.89 4.69 -15.89
N GLY A 157 -18.79 5.11 -15.25
CA GLY A 157 -17.48 5.32 -15.88
C GLY A 157 -16.55 4.10 -15.88
N TRP A 158 -16.95 2.98 -15.28
CA TRP A 158 -16.14 1.76 -15.25
C TRP A 158 -16.22 0.99 -16.56
N SER A 159 -15.23 0.11 -16.81
CA SER A 159 -15.30 -0.84 -17.92
C SER A 159 -16.53 -1.75 -17.79
N LYS A 160 -17.02 -2.27 -18.93
CA LYS A 160 -18.18 -3.17 -18.97
C LYS A 160 -18.04 -4.34 -17.99
N GLU A 161 -16.85 -4.92 -17.92
CA GLU A 161 -16.51 -6.02 -16.99
C GLU A 161 -16.85 -5.67 -15.54
N TYR A 162 -16.36 -4.53 -15.03
CA TYR A 162 -16.61 -4.11 -13.65
C TYR A 162 -18.04 -3.60 -13.43
N ARG A 163 -18.69 -3.04 -14.45
CA ARG A 163 -20.10 -2.59 -14.37
C ARG A 163 -21.08 -3.75 -14.19
N GLU A 164 -20.82 -4.87 -14.86
CA GLU A 164 -21.68 -6.05 -14.84
C GLU A 164 -21.24 -7.07 -13.77
N MET A 165 -20.14 -6.80 -13.06
CA MET A 165 -19.59 -7.68 -12.04
C MET A 165 -20.49 -7.76 -10.81
N GLY A 166 -20.73 -8.98 -10.34
CA GLY A 166 -21.47 -9.20 -9.09
C GLY A 166 -20.70 -8.67 -7.87
N MET A 167 -21.43 -8.14 -6.90
CA MET A 167 -20.88 -7.44 -5.73
C MET A 167 -19.82 -8.26 -4.97
N GLU A 168 -20.08 -9.54 -4.73
CA GLU A 168 -19.11 -10.44 -4.07
C GLU A 168 -17.79 -10.62 -4.84
N GLN A 169 -17.85 -10.66 -6.18
CA GLN A 169 -16.63 -10.76 -7.00
C GLN A 169 -15.90 -9.42 -7.01
N LEU A 170 -16.62 -8.32 -7.16
CA LEU A 170 -16.08 -6.96 -7.12
C LEU A 170 -15.33 -6.69 -5.80
N LEU A 171 -15.96 -7.05 -4.68
CA LEU A 171 -15.38 -6.94 -3.35
C LEU A 171 -14.06 -7.72 -3.24
N ARG A 172 -14.02 -8.97 -3.73
CA ARG A 172 -12.80 -9.80 -3.71
C ARG A 172 -11.68 -9.19 -4.54
N GLU A 173 -11.98 -8.69 -5.73
CA GLU A 173 -10.98 -8.08 -6.61
C GLU A 173 -10.39 -6.82 -6.01
N ILE A 174 -11.24 -5.94 -5.46
CA ILE A 174 -10.82 -4.71 -4.78
C ILE A 174 -9.95 -5.04 -3.57
N ILE A 175 -10.37 -5.96 -2.70
CA ILE A 175 -9.59 -6.33 -1.51
C ILE A 175 -8.24 -6.92 -1.93
N SER A 176 -8.22 -7.80 -2.93
CA SER A 176 -7.00 -8.40 -3.45
C SER A 176 -6.04 -7.34 -3.99
N TYR A 177 -6.56 -6.41 -4.80
CA TYR A 177 -5.79 -5.33 -5.40
C TYR A 177 -5.24 -4.36 -4.34
N MET A 178 -6.08 -3.90 -3.41
CA MET A 178 -5.68 -3.01 -2.32
C MET A 178 -4.66 -3.69 -1.38
N ASN A 179 -4.81 -4.98 -1.10
CA ASN A 179 -3.83 -5.74 -0.30
C ASN A 179 -2.48 -5.82 -1.02
N GLY A 180 -2.47 -6.03 -2.34
CA GLY A 180 -1.25 -6.04 -3.15
C GLY A 180 -0.42 -4.74 -3.04
N PHE A 181 -1.06 -3.61 -2.80
CA PHE A 181 -0.40 -2.31 -2.57
C PHE A 181 -0.27 -1.94 -1.08
N GLY A 182 -0.56 -2.85 -0.16
CA GLY A 182 -0.49 -2.60 1.28
C GLY A 182 -1.50 -1.55 1.76
N MET A 183 -2.59 -1.33 1.03
CA MET A 183 -3.67 -0.41 1.42
C MET A 183 -4.66 -1.03 2.39
N THR A 184 -4.78 -2.37 2.38
CA THR A 184 -5.66 -3.10 3.29
C THR A 184 -4.97 -4.34 3.84
N VAL A 185 -5.25 -4.68 5.10
CA VAL A 185 -4.82 -5.92 5.75
C VAL A 185 -6.03 -6.63 6.33
N CYS A 186 -6.28 -7.86 5.86
CA CYS A 186 -7.29 -8.76 6.40
C CYS A 186 -6.61 -9.69 7.41
N ARG A 187 -6.75 -9.44 8.72
CA ARG A 187 -6.18 -10.34 9.74
C ARG A 187 -7.06 -11.58 9.95
N ASN A 188 -8.39 -11.41 9.85
CA ASN A 188 -9.40 -12.42 10.14
C ASN A 188 -10.52 -12.28 9.08
N GLU A 189 -11.36 -13.31 8.87
CA GLU A 189 -12.44 -13.26 7.85
C GLU A 189 -13.45 -12.11 8.02
N GLY A 190 -13.54 -11.51 9.22
CA GLY A 190 -14.53 -10.48 9.55
C GLY A 190 -14.04 -9.04 9.63
N GLU A 191 -12.72 -8.79 9.65
CA GLU A 191 -12.16 -7.44 9.90
C GLU A 191 -11.16 -7.03 8.83
N ILE A 192 -11.31 -5.80 8.34
CA ILE A 192 -10.42 -5.18 7.35
C ILE A 192 -9.80 -3.94 7.99
N ARG A 193 -8.47 -3.92 8.04
CA ARG A 193 -7.69 -2.74 8.43
C ARG A 193 -7.33 -1.95 7.17
N ILE A 194 -7.81 -0.73 7.09
CA ILE A 194 -7.52 0.22 6.01
C ILE A 194 -6.31 1.05 6.45
N MET A 195 -5.26 0.99 5.64
CA MET A 195 -3.94 1.51 5.98
C MET A 195 -3.76 2.97 5.49
N PRO A 196 -2.85 3.75 6.12
CA PRO A 196 -2.70 5.18 5.85
C PRO A 196 -2.45 5.58 4.39
N LEU A 197 -1.90 4.71 3.53
CA LEU A 197 -1.69 5.01 2.10
C LEU A 197 -3.01 5.39 1.38
N THR A 198 -4.13 4.81 1.80
CA THR A 198 -5.47 5.13 1.26
C THR A 198 -5.85 6.59 1.43
N GLY A 199 -5.35 7.27 2.46
CA GLY A 199 -5.59 8.69 2.68
C GLY A 199 -4.66 9.60 1.89
N LYS A 200 -3.62 9.06 1.24
CA LYS A 200 -2.58 9.83 0.54
C LYS A 200 -2.84 9.95 -0.95
N ILE A 201 -3.39 8.91 -1.57
CA ILE A 201 -3.62 8.83 -3.01
C ILE A 201 -5.10 8.55 -3.26
N THR A 202 -5.83 9.57 -3.72
CA THR A 202 -7.27 9.54 -3.99
C THR A 202 -7.55 10.04 -5.40
N GLY A 203 -8.67 9.63 -5.99
CA GLY A 203 -9.10 10.15 -7.29
C GLY A 203 -10.61 10.17 -7.44
N TYR A 204 -11.09 11.13 -8.23
CA TYR A 204 -12.50 11.32 -8.54
C TYR A 204 -12.63 11.61 -10.04
N TYR A 205 -13.78 11.31 -10.62
CA TYR A 205 -14.07 11.85 -11.94
C TYR A 205 -14.22 13.37 -11.88
N PRO A 206 -13.80 14.10 -12.92
CA PRO A 206 -14.10 15.52 -13.08
C PRO A 206 -15.61 15.80 -13.04
N GLU A 207 -16.00 17.01 -12.65
CA GLU A 207 -17.42 17.42 -12.58
C GLU A 207 -18.15 17.36 -13.92
N ASP A 208 -17.41 17.49 -15.04
CA ASP A 208 -17.90 17.45 -16.41
C ASP A 208 -17.83 16.06 -17.05
N PHE A 209 -17.55 15.01 -16.26
CA PHE A 209 -17.50 13.65 -16.78
C PHE A 209 -18.86 13.19 -17.31
N THR A 210 -18.93 12.99 -18.63
CA THR A 210 -20.04 12.31 -19.28
C THR A 210 -19.65 10.87 -19.55
N ALA A 211 -20.40 9.91 -18.99
CA ALA A 211 -20.21 8.50 -19.31
C ALA A 211 -20.26 8.30 -20.83
N ALA A 212 -19.18 7.82 -21.45
CA ALA A 212 -19.26 7.36 -22.82
C ALA A 212 -20.21 6.14 -22.83
N GLY A 213 -21.32 6.27 -23.56
CA GLY A 213 -22.36 5.23 -23.69
C GLY A 213 -21.82 3.91 -24.21
#